data_AF-A0A0C5AYJ6-F1
#
_entry.id   AF-A0A0C5AYJ6-F1
#
_cell.length_a   1.000
_cell.length_b   1.000
_cell.length_c   1.000
_cell.angle_alpha   90.00
_cell.angle_beta   90.00
_cell.angle_gamma   90.00
#
_symmetry.space_group_name_H-M   'P 1'
#
loop_
_entity.id
_entity.type
_entity.pdbx_description
1 polymer ?
#
loop_
_entity_poly.entity_id
_entity_poly.type
_entity_poly.pdbx_seq_one_letter_code
_entity_poly.pdbx_strand_id
1 'polypeptide(L)'
;IDFGSTTYERQDQNYIVSTRHYRAPEVILGMGWTYPCDVWSIGCILVELCTGEALFQTHENLEHLAMMERVLGPLPQHVLKRADRHAEKYVRRGRLDWPEGAASRESIRAVQKLPRLQNLVMRHVD
;
A
#
# COMPACT_ATOMS: atom_id res chain seq x y z
N ILE A 1 -8.73 1.80 22.50
CA ILE A 1 -9.22 2.42 21.25
C ILE A 1 -8.69 3.83 21.20
N ASP A 2 -8.22 4.29 20.03
CA ASP A 2 -7.59 5.59 19.84
C ASP A 2 -8.31 6.37 18.73
N PHE A 3 -8.99 7.46 19.10
CA PHE A 3 -9.66 8.37 18.17
C PHE A 3 -8.86 9.67 17.94
N GLY A 4 -7.61 9.75 18.43
CA GLY A 4 -6.78 10.96 18.37
C GLY A 4 -6.37 11.38 16.96
N SER A 5 -6.52 10.49 15.97
CA SER A 5 -6.25 10.76 14.55
C SER A 5 -7.53 10.85 13.69
N THR A 6 -8.71 10.85 14.31
CA THR A 6 -9.98 11.00 13.57
C THR A 6 -10.08 12.39 12.95
N THR A 7 -10.65 12.45 11.74
CA THR A 7 -10.88 13.70 11.04
C THR A 7 -12.28 13.73 10.45
N TYR A 8 -12.87 14.91 10.37
CA TYR A 8 -14.04 15.14 9.53
C TYR A 8 -13.61 15.26 8.07
N GLU A 9 -14.54 15.04 7.14
CA GLU A 9 -14.28 15.29 5.73
C GLU A 9 -13.83 16.74 5.52
N ARG A 10 -12.70 16.92 4.83
CA ARG A 10 -12.15 18.23 4.45
C ARG A 10 -11.59 18.14 3.03
N GLN A 11 -11.67 19.23 2.29
CA GLN A 11 -11.27 19.26 0.87
C GLN A 11 -9.75 19.09 0.64
N ASP A 12 -8.90 19.33 1.64
CA ASP A 12 -7.43 19.38 1.48
C ASP A 12 -6.65 18.38 2.36
N GLN A 13 -7.05 17.12 2.38
CA GLN A 13 -6.37 16.08 3.17
C GLN A 13 -5.25 15.38 2.38
N ASN A 14 -4.10 16.04 2.29
CA ASN A 14 -2.92 15.54 1.56
C ASN A 14 -1.72 15.18 2.46
N TYR A 15 -1.92 15.13 3.78
CA TYR A 15 -0.87 14.71 4.72
C TYR A 15 -0.88 13.19 4.93
N ILE A 16 0.26 12.66 5.40
CA ILE A 16 0.42 11.23 5.67
C ILE A 16 -0.41 10.83 6.89
N VAL A 17 -1.25 9.81 6.72
CA VAL A 17 -2.02 9.16 7.78
C VAL A 17 -1.79 7.66 7.82
N SER A 18 -2.36 7.03 8.86
CA SER A 18 -2.27 5.61 9.16
C SER A 18 -0.86 5.13 9.50
N THR A 19 -0.80 4.06 10.30
CA THR A 19 0.43 3.28 10.46
C THR A 19 0.80 2.68 9.10
N ARG A 20 2.09 2.67 8.78
CA ARG A 20 2.60 2.34 7.44
C ARG A 20 2.01 1.05 6.87
N HIS A 21 1.95 -0.05 7.65
CA HIS A 21 1.48 -1.36 7.19
C HIS A 21 0.00 -1.39 6.74
N TYR A 22 -0.79 -0.41 7.17
CA TYR A 22 -2.22 -0.30 6.85
C TYR A 22 -2.53 0.88 5.91
N ARG A 23 -1.49 1.55 5.40
CA ARG A 23 -1.66 2.77 4.61
C ARG A 23 -2.10 2.45 3.18
N ALA A 24 -3.17 3.14 2.75
CA ALA A 24 -3.72 3.00 1.42
C ALA A 24 -2.81 3.60 0.32
N PRO A 25 -2.88 3.08 -0.93
CA PRO A 25 -2.02 3.54 -2.02
C PRO A 25 -2.22 5.03 -2.35
N GLU A 26 -3.44 5.56 -2.28
CA GLU A 26 -3.75 6.97 -2.53
C GLU A 26 -3.05 7.91 -1.53
N VAL A 27 -2.86 7.47 -0.29
CA VAL A 27 -2.12 8.21 0.75
C VAL A 27 -0.62 8.21 0.42
N ILE A 28 -0.08 7.09 -0.08
CA ILE A 28 1.34 6.98 -0.48
C ILE A 28 1.61 7.81 -1.74
N LEU A 29 0.64 7.86 -2.65
CA LEU A 29 0.72 8.59 -3.92
C LEU A 29 0.34 10.07 -3.80
N GLY A 30 -0.03 10.55 -2.61
CA GLY A 30 -0.36 11.96 -2.37
C GLY A 30 -1.62 12.44 -3.08
N MET A 31 -2.55 11.55 -3.43
CA MET A 31 -3.75 11.85 -4.22
C MET A 31 -4.88 12.53 -3.42
N GLY A 32 -4.63 12.81 -2.13
CA GLY A 32 -5.65 13.04 -1.13
C GLY A 32 -6.35 11.75 -0.69
N TRP A 33 -6.98 11.79 0.47
CA TRP A 33 -7.70 10.65 1.03
C TRP A 33 -8.98 11.07 1.75
N THR A 34 -9.90 10.12 1.87
CA THR A 34 -11.17 10.21 2.61
C THR A 34 -11.49 8.83 3.17
N TYR A 35 -12.73 8.55 3.53
CA TYR A 35 -13.19 7.28 4.12
C TYR A 35 -12.69 5.97 3.46
N PRO A 36 -12.46 5.85 2.13
CA PRO A 36 -11.93 4.62 1.54
C PRO A 36 -10.58 4.15 2.10
N CYS A 37 -9.74 5.04 2.64
CA CYS A 37 -8.46 4.64 3.24
C CYS A 37 -8.65 3.76 4.50
N ASP A 38 -9.77 3.92 5.20
CA ASP A 38 -10.12 3.08 6.35
C ASP A 38 -10.54 1.67 5.89
N VAL A 39 -11.27 1.57 4.78
CA VAL A 39 -11.65 0.28 4.19
C VAL A 39 -10.42 -0.50 3.75
N TRP A 40 -9.43 0.18 3.17
CA TRP A 40 -8.13 -0.42 2.88
C TRP A 40 -7.44 -0.95 4.15
N SER A 41 -7.38 -0.11 5.20
CA SER A 41 -6.78 -0.47 6.48
C SER A 41 -7.45 -1.71 7.08
N ILE A 42 -8.79 -1.76 7.06
CA ILE A 42 -9.58 -2.92 7.50
C ILE A 42 -9.23 -4.16 6.69
N GLY A 43 -9.10 -4.04 5.36
CA GLY A 43 -8.69 -5.16 4.50
C GLY A 43 -7.34 -5.75 4.91
N CYS A 44 -6.33 -4.90 5.18
CA CYS A 44 -5.03 -5.35 5.67
C CYS A 44 -5.15 -6.05 7.03
N ILE A 45 -5.92 -5.48 7.97
CA ILE A 45 -6.13 -6.04 9.32
C ILE A 45 -6.83 -7.40 9.25
N LEU A 46 -7.84 -7.56 8.38
CA LEU A 46 -8.52 -8.84 8.22
C LEU A 46 -7.57 -9.94 7.75
N VAL A 47 -6.68 -9.63 6.80
CA VAL A 47 -5.68 -10.59 6.36
C VAL A 47 -4.69 -10.92 7.48
N GLU A 48 -4.23 -9.92 8.22
CA GLU A 48 -3.35 -10.12 9.38
C GLU A 48 -4.00 -10.97 10.48
N LEU A 49 -5.29 -10.80 10.73
CA LEU A 49 -6.03 -11.65 11.67
C LEU A 49 -6.11 -13.11 11.20
N CYS A 50 -6.18 -13.33 9.89
CA CYS A 50 -6.18 -14.69 9.32
C CYS A 50 -4.79 -15.35 9.34
N THR A 51 -3.73 -14.58 9.07
CA THR A 51 -2.36 -15.12 8.87
C THR A 51 -1.47 -15.02 10.11
N GLY A 52 -1.78 -14.12 11.04
CA GLY A 52 -0.93 -13.74 12.18
C GLY A 52 0.22 -12.78 11.83
N GLU A 53 0.32 -12.33 10.57
CA GLU A 53 1.38 -11.45 10.09
C GLU A 53 0.82 -10.29 9.28
N ALA A 54 1.40 -9.09 9.45
CA ALA A 54 1.01 -7.91 8.69
C ALA A 54 1.15 -8.13 7.19
N LEU A 55 0.10 -7.82 6.42
CA LEU A 55 0.06 -8.06 4.98
C LEU A 55 1.19 -7.35 4.21
N PHE A 56 1.54 -6.14 4.63
CA PHE A 56 2.58 -5.32 4.00
C PHE A 56 3.61 -4.85 5.03
N GLN A 57 4.64 -5.68 5.27
CA GLN A 57 5.71 -5.37 6.21
C GLN A 57 6.87 -4.66 5.52
N THR A 58 6.87 -3.34 5.57
CA THR A 58 7.85 -2.49 4.86
C THR A 58 8.10 -1.19 5.60
N HIS A 59 9.24 -0.56 5.33
CA HIS A 59 9.60 0.77 5.82
C HIS A 59 9.72 1.82 4.71
N GLU A 60 9.51 1.44 3.45
CA GLU A 60 9.73 2.28 2.27
C GLU A 60 8.49 2.34 1.37
N ASN A 61 8.22 3.51 0.79
CA ASN A 61 6.98 3.74 0.04
C ASN A 61 6.93 2.97 -1.29
N LEU A 62 8.04 2.96 -2.02
CA LEU A 62 8.11 2.26 -3.31
C LEU A 62 8.02 0.75 -3.11
N GLU A 63 8.71 0.21 -2.09
CA GLU A 63 8.58 -1.17 -1.68
C GLU A 63 7.13 -1.50 -1.32
N HIS A 64 6.45 -0.63 -0.56
CA HIS A 64 5.06 -0.83 -0.20
C HIS A 64 4.15 -0.95 -1.43
N LEU A 65 4.26 -0.03 -2.39
CA LEU A 65 3.51 -0.09 -3.65
C LEU A 65 3.84 -1.36 -4.45
N ALA A 66 5.10 -1.80 -4.46
CA ALA A 66 5.51 -3.02 -5.14
C ALA A 66 4.96 -4.29 -4.46
N MET A 67 4.89 -4.31 -3.12
CA MET A 67 4.20 -5.37 -2.37
C MET A 67 2.71 -5.41 -2.73
N MET A 68 2.04 -4.25 -2.84
CA MET A 68 0.65 -4.18 -3.28
C MET A 68 0.49 -4.78 -4.69
N GLU A 69 1.34 -4.40 -5.66
CA GLU A 69 1.26 -4.96 -7.01
C GLU A 69 1.50 -6.48 -7.05
N ARG A 70 2.41 -6.96 -6.19
CA ARG A 70 2.69 -8.38 -6.05
C ARG A 70 1.51 -9.16 -5.49
N VAL A 71 0.84 -8.64 -4.47
CA VAL A 71 -0.25 -9.33 -3.76
C VAL A 71 -1.57 -9.22 -4.54
N LEU A 72 -1.91 -8.03 -5.04
CA LEU A 72 -3.23 -7.68 -5.58
C LEU A 72 -3.28 -7.59 -7.11
N GLY A 73 -2.13 -7.47 -7.77
CA GLY A 73 -2.06 -7.19 -9.21
C GLY A 73 -1.67 -5.74 -9.50
N PRO A 74 -1.38 -5.41 -10.77
CA PRO A 74 -0.81 -4.12 -11.14
C PRO A 74 -1.70 -2.94 -10.74
N LEU A 75 -1.09 -1.86 -10.28
CA LEU A 75 -1.82 -0.63 -9.96
C LEU A 75 -2.40 -0.04 -11.26
N PRO A 76 -3.67 0.39 -11.27
CA PRO A 76 -4.27 0.97 -12.46
C PRO A 76 -3.50 2.20 -12.93
N GLN A 77 -3.27 2.34 -14.24
CA GLN A 77 -2.49 3.47 -14.78
C GLN A 77 -3.09 4.84 -14.44
N HIS A 78 -4.42 4.94 -14.33
CA HIS A 78 -5.08 6.19 -13.97
C HIS A 78 -4.80 6.59 -12.51
N VAL A 79 -4.52 5.63 -11.62
CA VAL A 79 -4.08 5.89 -10.24
C VAL A 79 -2.64 6.42 -10.25
N LEU A 80 -1.73 5.73 -10.96
CA LEU A 80 -0.33 6.15 -11.05
C LEU A 80 -0.16 7.54 -11.68
N LYS A 81 -0.98 7.90 -12.67
CA LYS A 81 -0.97 9.22 -13.32
C LYS A 81 -1.41 10.37 -12.41
N ARG A 82 -2.09 10.07 -11.30
CA ARG A 82 -2.56 11.05 -10.32
C ARG A 82 -1.60 11.23 -9.15
N ALA A 83 -0.45 10.57 -9.16
CA ALA A 83 0.58 10.76 -8.16
C ALA A 83 0.97 12.25 -8.06
N ASP A 84 1.13 12.74 -6.84
CA ASP A 84 1.57 14.12 -6.62
C ASP A 84 3.06 14.29 -6.90
N ARG A 85 3.54 15.53 -6.80
CA ARG A 85 4.94 15.88 -7.03
C ARG A 85 5.93 15.12 -6.14
N HIS A 86 5.52 14.68 -4.95
CA HIS A 86 6.37 13.93 -4.02
C HIS A 86 6.43 12.44 -4.37
N ALA A 87 5.36 11.90 -4.96
CA ALA A 87 5.19 10.51 -5.35
C ALA A 87 5.55 10.22 -6.82
N GLU A 88 5.67 11.24 -7.68
CA GLU A 88 6.07 11.09 -9.11
C GLU A 88 7.34 10.25 -9.30
N LYS A 89 8.30 10.33 -8.35
CA LYS A 89 9.53 9.52 -8.36
C LYS A 89 9.30 8.00 -8.32
N TYR A 90 8.12 7.56 -7.89
CA TYR A 90 7.74 6.14 -7.86
C TYR A 90 7.18 5.65 -9.19
N VAL A 91 6.94 6.52 -10.17
CA VAL A 91 6.29 6.18 -11.43
C VAL A 91 7.23 6.49 -12.59
N ARG A 92 7.49 5.48 -13.43
CA ARG A 92 8.30 5.61 -14.65
C ARG A 92 7.54 5.04 -15.83
N ARG A 93 7.34 5.86 -16.87
CA ARG A 93 6.64 5.46 -18.12
C ARG A 93 5.24 4.87 -17.86
N GLY A 94 4.50 5.42 -16.90
CA GLY A 94 3.14 4.98 -16.56
C GLY A 94 3.06 3.65 -15.82
N ARG A 95 4.17 3.17 -15.25
CA ARG A 95 4.26 1.98 -14.39
C ARG A 95 5.03 2.33 -13.13
N LEU A 96 4.92 1.49 -12.11
CA LEU A 96 5.75 1.61 -10.92
C LEU A 96 7.23 1.49 -11.30
N ASP A 97 8.09 2.31 -10.71
CA ASP A 97 9.54 2.30 -10.93
C ASP A 97 10.20 1.14 -10.16
N TRP A 98 9.78 -0.08 -10.45
CA TRP A 98 10.19 -1.28 -9.75
C TRP A 98 10.55 -2.40 -10.73
N PRO A 99 11.66 -3.14 -10.50
CA PRO A 99 12.57 -3.09 -9.36
C PRO A 99 13.69 -2.06 -9.44
N GLU A 100 13.79 -1.28 -10.53
CA GLU A 100 14.92 -0.36 -10.76
C GLU A 100 15.06 0.74 -9.70
N GLY A 101 13.95 1.20 -9.11
CA GLY A 101 13.94 2.16 -8.01
C GLY A 101 14.09 1.54 -6.61
N ALA A 102 14.23 0.22 -6.50
CA ALA A 102 14.27 -0.45 -5.19
C ALA A 102 15.42 0.04 -4.31
N ALA A 103 15.15 0.20 -3.01
CA ALA A 103 16.14 0.68 -2.05
C ALA A 103 17.29 -0.32 -1.82
N SER A 104 17.04 -1.62 -1.98
CA SER A 104 18.03 -2.68 -1.77
C SER A 104 17.63 -4.00 -2.45
N ARG A 105 18.59 -4.93 -2.54
CA ARG A 105 18.32 -6.29 -3.05
C ARG A 105 17.43 -7.09 -2.08
N GLU A 106 17.54 -6.81 -0.79
CA GLU A 106 16.72 -7.39 0.27
C GLU A 106 15.26 -6.99 0.07
N SER A 107 15.01 -5.73 -0.28
CA SER A 107 13.68 -5.23 -0.60
C SER A 107 13.08 -5.94 -1.82
N ILE A 108 13.88 -6.11 -2.88
CA ILE A 108 13.46 -6.89 -4.06
C ILE A 108 13.05 -8.31 -3.68
N ARG A 109 13.86 -8.99 -2.85
CA ARG A 109 13.55 -10.35 -2.38
C ARG A 109 12.31 -10.39 -1.50
N ALA A 110 12.12 -9.40 -0.63
CA ALA A 110 10.94 -9.32 0.24
C ALA A 110 9.66 -9.27 -0.59
N VAL A 111 9.59 -8.38 -1.59
CA VAL A 111 8.46 -8.31 -2.52
C VAL A 111 8.28 -9.62 -3.29
N GLN A 112 9.35 -10.21 -3.85
CA GLN A 112 9.23 -11.43 -4.66
C GLN A 112 8.65 -12.62 -3.88
N LYS A 113 8.99 -12.74 -2.58
CA LYS A 113 8.52 -13.80 -1.70
C LYS A 113 7.02 -13.73 -1.38
N LEU A 114 6.40 -12.56 -1.49
CA LEU A 114 4.98 -12.42 -1.18
C LEU A 114 4.12 -13.23 -2.18
N PRO A 115 3.23 -14.11 -1.70
CA PRO A 115 2.26 -14.78 -2.55
C PRO A 115 1.09 -13.84 -2.94
N ARG A 116 0.27 -14.27 -3.90
CA ARG A 116 -0.97 -13.59 -4.25
C ARG A 116 -1.97 -13.66 -3.08
N LEU A 117 -2.86 -12.67 -2.95
CA LEU A 117 -3.84 -12.61 -1.86
C LEU A 117 -4.64 -13.90 -1.70
N GLN A 118 -5.17 -14.44 -2.80
CA GLN A 118 -5.94 -15.68 -2.78
C GLN A 118 -5.15 -16.85 -2.19
N ASN A 119 -3.84 -16.93 -2.46
CA ASN A 119 -2.97 -17.98 -1.96
C ASN A 119 -2.60 -17.78 -0.49
N LEU A 120 -2.64 -16.54 0.03
CA LEU A 120 -2.50 -16.28 1.46
C LEU A 120 -3.72 -16.83 2.18
N VAL A 121 -4.91 -16.39 1.78
CA VAL A 121 -6.16 -16.70 2.48
C VAL A 121 -6.49 -18.20 2.41
N MET A 122 -6.31 -18.84 1.26
CA MET A 122 -6.60 -20.28 1.09
C MET A 122 -5.78 -21.21 1.99
N ARG A 123 -4.67 -20.75 2.58
CA ARG A 123 -3.88 -21.56 3.53
C ARG A 123 -4.49 -21.63 4.93
N HIS A 124 -5.50 -20.79 5.20
CA HIS A 124 -6.09 -20.61 6.52
C HIS A 124 -7.60 -20.85 6.54
N VAL A 125 -8.16 -21.29 5.42
CA VAL A 125 -9.58 -21.64 5.30
C VAL A 125 -9.66 -23.14 5.05
N ASP A 126 -9.84 -23.90 6.14
CA ASP A 126 -10.20 -25.32 6.16
C ASP A 126 -11.68 -25.48 6.53
#